data_AF-A0A396P5F6-F1
#
_entry.id   AF-A0A396P5F6-F1
#
_cell.length_a   1.000
_cell.length_b   1.000
_cell.length_c   1.000
_cell.angle_alpha   90.00
_cell.angle_beta   90.00
_cell.angle_gamma   90.00
#
_symmetry.space_group_name_H-M   'P 1'
#
loop_
_entity.id
_entity.type
_entity.pdbx_description
1 polymer ?
#
loop_
_entity_poly.entity_id
_entity_poly.type
_entity_poly.pdbx_seq_one_letter_code
_entity_poly.pdbx_strand_id
1 'polypeptide(L)'
;MNEVNCMSEEELRAHLKKMEKNKEELKFQEQRIWKEEEEEDEQIYAALVGLEHMREYAGENEKIILLIDEQKSILDNIRLRKSLRKESKVVQTKNLKAAFSFTPTPIVSLTVCIYLLKGI
;
A
#
# COMPACT_ATOMS: atom_id res chain seq x y z
N MET A 1 27.66 17.94 -30.35
CA MET A 1 28.41 17.80 -29.08
C MET A 1 27.36 17.63 -28.00
N ASN A 2 26.95 16.38 -27.75
CA ASN A 2 26.02 16.09 -26.67
C ASN A 2 26.86 15.71 -25.47
N GLU A 3 27.05 16.66 -24.55
CA GLU A 3 27.54 16.35 -23.21
C GLU A 3 26.49 15.46 -22.54
N VAL A 4 26.65 14.16 -22.73
CA VAL A 4 26.03 13.17 -21.84
C VAL A 4 26.72 13.41 -20.51
N ASN A 5 26.06 14.16 -19.63
CA ASN A 5 26.49 14.31 -18.24
C ASN A 5 26.36 12.95 -17.56
N CYS A 6 27.35 12.10 -17.78
CA CYS A 6 27.49 10.81 -17.14
C CYS A 6 27.92 11.10 -15.70
N MET A 7 27.04 10.85 -14.74
CA MET A 7 27.41 10.83 -13.32
C MET A 7 28.69 10.01 -13.12
N SER A 8 29.57 10.51 -12.26
CA SER A 8 30.79 9.78 -11.90
C SER A 8 30.46 8.46 -11.20
N GLU A 9 31.39 7.51 -11.21
CA GLU A 9 31.19 6.19 -10.58
C GLU A 9 30.90 6.32 -9.07
N GLU A 10 31.51 7.31 -8.40
CA GLU A 10 31.28 7.60 -6.99
C GLU A 10 29.87 8.14 -6.72
N GLU A 11 29.38 9.05 -7.57
CA GLU A 11 28.00 9.55 -7.51
C GLU A 11 26.99 8.42 -7.75
N LEU A 12 27.26 7.53 -8.71
CA LEU A 12 26.41 6.37 -8.98
C LEU A 12 26.35 5.43 -7.78
N ARG A 13 27.48 5.15 -7.11
CA ARG A 13 27.54 4.35 -5.88
C ARG A 13 26.76 5.00 -4.73
N ALA A 14 26.89 6.32 -4.56
CA ALA A 14 26.14 7.06 -3.54
C ALA A 14 24.63 7.01 -3.79
N HIS A 15 24.20 7.17 -5.05
CA HIS A 15 22.81 7.07 -5.46
C HIS A 15 22.24 5.67 -5.24
N LEU A 16 22.97 4.61 -5.58
CA LEU A 16 22.56 3.22 -5.32
C LEU A 16 22.34 2.97 -3.84
N LYS A 17 23.29 3.39 -2.99
CA LYS A 17 23.16 3.27 -1.53
C LYS A 17 21.94 4.02 -0.99
N LYS A 18 21.64 5.20 -1.53
CA LYS A 18 20.44 5.97 -1.17
C LYS A 18 19.16 5.26 -1.61
N MET A 19 19.13 4.69 -2.81
CA MET A 19 17.96 3.94 -3.29
C MET A 19 17.71 2.67 -2.48
N GLU A 20 18.76 1.94 -2.08
CA GLU A 20 18.62 0.76 -1.22
C GLU A 20 18.02 1.14 0.14
N LYS A 21 18.53 2.21 0.77
CA LYS A 21 17.98 2.73 2.02
C LYS A 21 16.51 3.16 1.88
N ASN A 22 16.18 3.87 0.80
CA ASN A 22 14.81 4.31 0.54
C ASN A 22 13.86 3.12 0.34
N LYS A 23 14.33 2.05 -0.32
CA LYS A 23 13.56 0.82 -0.51
C LYS A 23 13.29 0.12 0.82
N GLU A 24 14.25 0.07 1.74
CA GLU A 24 14.04 -0.47 3.09
C GLU A 24 13.04 0.37 3.90
N GLU A 25 13.17 1.69 3.84
CA GLU A 25 12.22 2.62 4.48
C GLU A 25 10.80 2.43 3.96
N LEU A 26 10.62 2.30 2.64
CA LEU A 26 9.31 2.05 2.03
C LEU A 26 8.69 0.72 2.49
N LYS A 27 9.49 -0.33 2.66
CA LYS A 27 9.00 -1.62 3.21
C LYS A 27 8.53 -1.46 4.66
N PHE A 28 9.25 -0.70 5.47
CA PHE A 28 8.86 -0.44 6.84
C PHE A 28 7.56 0.36 6.91
N GLN A 29 7.40 1.37 6.04
CA GLN A 29 6.16 2.12 5.92
C GLN A 29 4.99 1.25 5.47
N GLU A 30 5.20 0.36 4.50
CA GLU A 30 4.17 -0.60 4.06
C GLU A 30 3.68 -1.48 5.21
N GLN A 31 4.60 -2.04 6.00
CA GLN A 31 4.26 -2.85 7.17
C GLN A 31 3.47 -2.07 8.22
N ARG A 32 3.84 -0.82 8.48
CA ARG A 32 3.11 0.05 9.40
C ARG A 32 1.69 0.32 8.94
N ILE A 33 1.50 0.65 7.66
CA ILE A 33 0.18 0.89 7.07
C ILE A 33 -0.68 -0.36 7.18
N TRP A 34 -0.11 -1.55 6.91
CA TRP A 34 -0.85 -2.81 7.05
C TRP A 34 -1.34 -3.04 8.48
N LYS A 35 -0.49 -2.78 9.48
CA LYS A 35 -0.86 -2.91 10.88
C LYS A 35 -1.96 -1.93 11.27
N GLU A 36 -1.85 -0.67 10.85
CA GLU A 36 -2.88 0.35 11.08
C GLU A 36 -4.21 -0.04 10.41
N GLU A 37 -4.18 -0.57 9.18
CA GLU A 37 -5.40 -1.04 8.49
C GLU A 37 -6.07 -2.23 9.19
N GLU A 38 -5.28 -3.14 9.77
CA GLU A 38 -5.74 -4.29 10.55
C GLU A 38 -6.36 -3.84 11.89
N GLU A 39 -5.70 -2.94 12.62
CA GLU A 39 -6.23 -2.36 13.85
C GLU A 39 -7.56 -1.62 13.62
N GLU A 40 -7.69 -0.88 12.53
CA GLU A 40 -8.96 -0.26 12.15
C GLU A 40 -10.07 -1.30 11.84
N ASP A 41 -9.72 -2.42 11.20
CA ASP A 41 -10.68 -3.48 10.91
C ASP A 41 -11.16 -4.17 12.20
N GLU A 42 -10.27 -4.38 13.18
CA GLU A 42 -10.62 -4.88 14.51
C GLU A 42 -11.54 -3.91 15.26
N GLN A 43 -11.29 -2.60 15.19
CA GLN A 43 -12.16 -1.59 15.81
C GLN A 43 -13.56 -1.58 15.21
N ILE A 44 -13.69 -1.70 13.88
CA ILE A 44 -14.98 -1.80 13.21
C ILE A 44 -15.72 -3.06 13.69
N TYR A 45 -15.02 -4.19 13.78
CA TYR A 45 -15.60 -5.44 14.28
C TYR A 45 -16.08 -5.32 15.73
N ALA A 46 -15.24 -4.78 16.62
CA ALA A 46 -15.59 -4.57 18.02
C ALA A 46 -16.81 -3.65 18.17
N ALA A 47 -16.92 -2.59 17.36
CA ALA A 47 -18.08 -1.71 17.35
C ALA A 47 -19.38 -2.42 16.91
N LEU A 48 -19.30 -3.28 15.88
CA LEU A 48 -20.45 -4.08 15.43
C LEU A 48 -20.94 -5.05 16.51
N VAL A 49 -20.02 -5.75 17.17
CA VAL A 49 -20.33 -6.65 18.29
C VAL A 49 -20.93 -5.87 19.46
N GLY A 50 -20.37 -4.70 19.78
CA GLY A 50 -20.94 -3.81 20.79
C GLY A 50 -22.38 -3.39 20.49
N LEU A 51 -22.70 -3.11 19.22
CA LEU A 51 -24.06 -2.79 18.78
C LEU A 51 -25.02 -3.99 18.87
N GLU A 52 -24.55 -5.20 18.62
CA GLU A 52 -25.34 -6.42 18.84
C GLU A 52 -25.72 -6.59 20.29
N HIS A 53 -24.74 -6.46 21.21
CA HIS A 53 -25.02 -6.50 22.63
C HIS A 53 -25.97 -5.40 23.08
N MET A 54 -25.78 -4.16 22.61
CA MET A 54 -26.72 -3.07 22.92
C MET A 54 -28.13 -3.36 22.43
N ARG A 55 -28.29 -4.05 21.29
CA ARG A 55 -29.60 -4.43 20.76
C ARG A 55 -30.28 -5.48 21.63
N GLU A 56 -29.51 -6.44 22.16
CA GLU A 56 -30.02 -7.43 23.12
C GLU A 56 -30.53 -6.76 24.40
N TYR A 57 -29.82 -5.75 24.90
CA TYR A 57 -30.24 -5.00 26.09
C TYR A 57 -31.38 -4.00 25.85
N ALA A 58 -31.57 -3.53 24.61
CA ALA A 58 -32.59 -2.53 24.28
C ALA A 58 -34.03 -3.06 24.40
N GLY A 59 -34.23 -4.38 24.38
CA GLY A 59 -35.56 -4.99 24.42
C GLY A 59 -36.42 -4.55 23.24
N GLU A 60 -37.60 -3.99 23.51
CA GLU A 60 -38.56 -3.49 22.51
C GLU A 60 -38.51 -1.95 22.35
N ASN A 61 -37.50 -1.27 22.90
CA ASN A 61 -37.40 0.18 22.78
C ASN A 61 -37.09 0.59 21.33
N GLU A 62 -38.13 0.90 20.57
CA GLU A 62 -38.07 1.21 19.14
C GLU A 62 -37.09 2.34 18.83
N LYS A 63 -37.03 3.39 19.66
CA LYS A 63 -36.10 4.51 19.45
C LYS A 63 -34.63 4.07 19.57
N ILE A 64 -34.32 3.20 20.52
CA ILE A 64 -32.96 2.66 20.70
C ILE A 64 -32.62 1.72 19.55
N ILE A 65 -33.55 0.84 19.16
CA ILE A 65 -33.37 -0.10 18.04
C ILE A 65 -33.05 0.66 16.75
N LEU A 66 -33.83 1.71 16.41
CA LEU A 66 -33.60 2.51 15.22
C LEU A 66 -32.22 3.18 15.20
N LEU A 67 -31.75 3.70 16.34
CA LEU A 67 -30.42 4.28 16.46
C LEU A 67 -29.31 3.23 16.28
N ILE A 68 -29.51 2.02 16.79
CA ILE A 68 -28.56 0.91 16.61
C ILE A 68 -28.49 0.51 15.14
N ASP A 69 -29.63 0.38 14.47
CA ASP A 69 -29.70 0.00 13.07
C ASP A 69 -29.06 1.08 12.16
N GLU A 70 -29.24 2.37 12.47
CA GLU A 70 -28.56 3.47 11.79
C GLU A 70 -27.04 3.40 11.98
N GLN A 71 -26.56 3.17 13.21
CA GLN A 71 -25.13 3.02 13.48
C GLN A 71 -24.53 1.80 12.77
N LYS A 72 -25.25 0.67 12.73
CA LYS A 72 -24.83 -0.52 11.97
C LYS A 72 -24.72 -0.21 10.48
N SER A 73 -25.70 0.47 9.91
CA SER A 73 -25.67 0.90 8.50
C SER A 73 -24.46 1.80 8.19
N ILE A 74 -24.10 2.70 9.10
CA ILE A 74 -22.89 3.54 8.96
C ILE A 74 -21.63 2.67 8.96
N LEU A 75 -21.51 1.72 9.89
CA LEU A 75 -20.35 0.82 9.96
C LEU A 75 -20.25 -0.09 8.74
N ASP A 76 -21.36 -0.62 8.23
CA ASP A 76 -21.38 -1.43 7.02
C ASP A 76 -20.92 -0.63 5.80
N ASN A 77 -21.33 0.64 5.69
CA ASN A 77 -20.84 1.54 4.65
C ASN A 77 -19.33 1.79 4.75
N ILE A 78 -18.80 1.95 5.96
CA ILE A 78 -17.35 2.10 6.18
C ILE A 78 -16.62 0.84 5.73
N ARG A 79 -17.08 -0.34 6.16
CA ARG A 79 -16.53 -1.65 5.80
C ARG A 79 -16.52 -1.88 4.29
N LEU A 80 -17.63 -1.55 3.61
CA LEU A 80 -17.73 -1.67 2.15
C LEU A 80 -16.71 -0.78 1.44
N ARG A 81 -16.59 0.49 1.84
CA ARG A 81 -15.59 1.41 1.26
C ARG A 81 -14.16 0.95 1.51
N LYS A 82 -13.87 0.31 2.64
CA LYS A 82 -12.56 -0.30 2.90
C LYS A 82 -12.31 -1.50 1.97
N SER A 83 -13.29 -2.38 1.80
CA SER A 83 -13.19 -3.54 0.88
C SER A 83 -12.92 -3.11 -0.56
N LEU A 84 -13.69 -2.15 -1.09
CA LEU A 84 -13.51 -1.63 -2.46
C LEU A 84 -12.12 -1.00 -2.66
N ARG A 85 -11.58 -0.35 -1.64
CA ARG A 85 -10.21 0.20 -1.67
C ARG A 85 -9.16 -0.91 -1.67
N LYS A 86 -9.34 -1.97 -0.88
CA LYS A 86 -8.44 -3.14 -0.90
C LYS A 86 -8.42 -3.80 -2.29
N GLU A 87 -9.58 -4.03 -2.90
CA GLU A 87 -9.69 -4.58 -4.25
C GLU A 87 -8.99 -3.69 -5.30
N SER A 88 -9.21 -2.39 -5.24
CA SER A 88 -8.55 -1.42 -6.14
C SER A 88 -7.02 -1.46 -6.01
N LYS A 89 -6.49 -1.51 -4.78
CA LYS A 89 -5.05 -1.66 -4.52
C LYS A 89 -4.49 -2.98 -5.06
N VAL A 90 -5.22 -4.08 -4.90
CA VAL A 90 -4.82 -5.40 -5.43
C VAL A 90 -4.76 -5.38 -6.97
N VAL A 91 -5.72 -4.75 -7.63
CA VAL A 91 -5.71 -4.63 -9.10
C VAL A 91 -4.55 -3.74 -9.56
N GLN A 92 -4.32 -2.59 -8.92
CA GLN A 92 -3.20 -1.70 -9.26
C GLN A 92 -1.85 -2.38 -9.08
N THR A 93 -1.64 -3.10 -7.98
CA THR A 93 -0.37 -3.81 -7.70
C THR A 93 -0.12 -4.94 -8.70
N LYS A 94 -1.15 -5.69 -9.10
CA LYS A 94 -1.04 -6.70 -10.17
C LYS A 94 -0.65 -6.08 -11.50
N ASN A 95 -1.28 -4.97 -11.88
CA ASN A 95 -0.99 -4.26 -13.13
C ASN A 95 0.42 -3.65 -13.14
N LEU A 96 0.88 -3.08 -12.01
CA LEU A 96 2.24 -2.57 -11.86
C LEU A 96 3.27 -3.70 -11.96
N LYS A 97 3.07 -4.82 -11.25
CA LYS A 97 3.94 -6.00 -11.35
C LYS A 97 4.01 -6.53 -12.78
N ALA A 98 2.88 -6.59 -13.48
CA ALA A 98 2.82 -6.96 -14.88
C ALA A 98 3.62 -5.97 -15.74
N ALA A 99 3.44 -4.66 -15.56
CA ALA A 99 4.18 -3.63 -16.30
C ALA A 99 5.70 -3.71 -16.07
N PHE A 100 6.16 -3.90 -14.83
CA PHE A 100 7.58 -4.10 -14.52
C PHE A 100 8.14 -5.41 -15.11
N SER A 101 7.32 -6.45 -15.27
CA SER A 101 7.72 -7.68 -15.95
C SER A 101 7.72 -7.58 -17.48
N PHE A 102 7.00 -6.60 -18.06
CA PHE A 102 6.81 -6.42 -19.50
C PHE A 102 7.67 -5.33 -20.11
N THR A 103 8.35 -4.49 -19.32
CA THR A 103 9.36 -3.56 -19.82
C THR A 103 10.74 -4.22 -19.83
N PRO A 104 11.27 -4.68 -20.97
CA PRO A 104 12.71 -4.84 -21.11
C PRO A 104 13.30 -3.44 -21.29
N THR A 105 13.61 -2.73 -20.20
CA THR A 105 14.37 -1.46 -20.25
C THR A 105 15.60 -1.54 -19.34
N PRO A 106 16.68 -0.83 -19.68
CA PRO A 106 17.87 -1.46 -20.22
C PRO A 106 18.95 -1.62 -19.15
N ILE A 107 18.86 -2.67 -18.32
CA ILE A 107 20.04 -3.11 -17.56
C ILE A 107 21.21 -3.42 -18.53
N VAL A 108 20.90 -3.81 -19.76
CA VAL A 108 21.88 -4.03 -20.82
C VAL A 108 22.62 -2.75 -21.23
N SER A 109 22.02 -1.56 -21.12
CA SER A 109 22.71 -0.29 -21.44
C SER A 109 23.79 0.04 -20.40
N LEU A 110 23.50 -0.13 -19.11
CA LEU A 110 24.48 0.07 -18.03
C LEU A 110 25.58 -1.00 -18.03
N THR A 111 25.25 -2.24 -18.40
CA THR A 111 26.23 -3.30 -18.54
C THR A 111 27.19 -3.02 -19.71
N VAL A 112 26.67 -2.49 -20.84
CA VAL A 112 27.49 -2.04 -21.98
C VAL A 112 28.40 -0.86 -21.60
N CYS A 113 27.94 0.09 -20.77
CA CYS A 113 28.79 1.17 -20.27
C CYS A 113 29.95 0.67 -19.39
N ILE A 114 29.74 -0.37 -18.57
CA ILE A 114 30.80 -0.95 -17.74
C ILE A 114 31.80 -1.76 -18.59
N TYR A 115 31.34 -2.47 -19.62
CA TYR A 115 32.22 -3.23 -20.51
C TYR A 115 33.08 -2.32 -21.42
N LEU A 116 32.57 -1.14 -21.82
CA LEU A 116 33.34 -0.16 -22.60
C LEU A 116 34.44 0.56 -21.80
N LEU A 117 34.30 0.65 -20.46
CA LEU A 117 35.33 1.22 -19.57
C LEU A 117 36.46 0.23 -19.22
N LYS A 118 36.25 -1.08 -19.42
CA LYS A 118 37.25 -2.13 -19.12
C LYS A 118 38.18 -2.49 -20.28
N GLY A 119 38.14 -1.77 -21.40
CA GLY A 119 39.17 -1.81 -22.43
C GLY A 119 39.40 -3.21 -23.02
N ILE A 120 38.59 -3.56 -24.01
CA ILE A 120 39.17 -3.98 -25.30
C ILE A 120 39.54 -2.69 -26.03
#